data_AF-A0A2R4VUJ5-F1
#
_entry.id   AF-A0A2R4VUJ5-F1
#
_cell.length_a   1.000
_cell.length_b   1.000
_cell.length_c   1.000
_cell.angle_alpha   90.00
_cell.angle_beta   90.00
_cell.angle_gamma   90.00
#
_symmetry.space_group_name_H-M   'P 1'
#
loop_
_entity.id
_entity.type
_entity.pdbx_description
1 polymer ?
#
loop_
_entity_poly.entity_id
_entity_poly.type
_entity_poly.pdbx_seq_one_letter_code
_entity_poly.pdbx_strand_id
1 'polypeptide(L)'
;MTIDPPPDDRIPELYADGVFDIGFGNGMVRIDLFSLSALRKDANGHPLPAIRQRVVMSLPGFLASLSALEGMRQRLEAAGVLPPNSGMVPPPAPAPAAPAFQSPVPAPIQPASPTGPSTGPATPASPPGRPRSPNFG
;
A
#
# COMPACT_ATOMS: atom_id res chain seq x y z
N MET A 1 17.98 -7.72 -53.97
CA MET A 1 17.23 -6.67 -53.25
C MET A 1 16.56 -7.34 -52.07
N THR A 2 17.23 -7.38 -50.92
CA THR A 2 16.61 -7.83 -49.66
C THR A 2 15.64 -6.73 -49.24
N ILE A 3 14.35 -7.05 -49.25
CA ILE A 3 13.32 -6.16 -48.73
C ILE A 3 13.39 -6.30 -47.20
N ASP A 4 13.96 -5.29 -46.54
CA ASP A 4 13.90 -5.20 -45.07
C ASP A 4 12.41 -5.12 -44.68
N PRO A 5 11.90 -5.95 -43.77
CA PRO A 5 10.52 -5.89 -43.34
C PRO A 5 10.19 -4.52 -42.74
N PRO A 6 8.92 -4.07 -42.79
CA PRO A 6 8.51 -2.78 -42.25
C PRO A 6 8.96 -2.63 -40.78
N PRO A 7 9.39 -1.43 -40.35
CA PRO A 7 9.97 -1.20 -39.01
C PRO A 7 9.01 -1.51 -37.85
N ASP A 8 7.71 -1.58 -38.13
CA ASP A 8 6.67 -1.89 -37.13
C ASP A 8 6.70 -3.36 -36.65
N ASP A 9 7.42 -4.25 -37.35
CA ASP A 9 7.56 -5.67 -37.01
C ASP A 9 8.65 -5.94 -35.96
N ARG A 10 9.21 -4.88 -35.34
CA ARG A 10 10.30 -4.95 -34.35
C ARG A 10 9.94 -4.36 -33.00
N ILE A 11 8.66 -4.32 -32.62
CA ILE A 11 8.30 -3.87 -31.28
C ILE A 11 8.91 -4.87 -30.29
N PRO A 12 9.89 -4.45 -29.46
CA PRO A 12 10.54 -5.36 -28.53
C PRO A 12 9.51 -5.81 -27.50
N GLU A 13 9.28 -7.12 -27.42
CA GLU A 13 8.43 -7.70 -26.40
C GLU A 13 9.15 -7.68 -25.05
N LEU A 14 8.43 -7.26 -24.01
CA LEU A 14 8.90 -7.27 -22.64
C LEU A 14 8.03 -8.20 -21.81
N TYR A 15 8.65 -9.25 -21.26
CA TYR A 15 8.00 -10.03 -20.20
C TYR A 15 7.92 -9.21 -18.91
N ALA A 16 6.73 -9.16 -18.31
CA ALA A 16 6.48 -8.59 -17.00
C ALA A 16 5.56 -9.53 -16.21
N ASP A 17 5.89 -9.75 -14.93
CA ASP A 17 5.02 -10.52 -14.02
C ASP A 17 3.75 -9.73 -13.67
N GLY A 18 3.84 -8.39 -13.69
CA GLY A 18 2.70 -7.52 -13.48
C GLY A 18 3.09 -6.06 -13.25
N VAL A 19 2.16 -5.32 -12.64
CA VAL A 19 2.33 -3.92 -12.24
C VAL A 19 2.81 -3.86 -10.80
N PHE A 20 3.90 -3.15 -10.57
CA PHE A 20 4.49 -2.89 -9.26
C PHE A 20 3.86 -1.68 -8.59
N ASP A 21 3.73 -0.58 -9.34
CA ASP A 21 3.16 0.67 -8.85
C ASP A 21 2.43 1.43 -9.96
N ILE A 22 1.40 2.20 -9.58
CA ILE A 22 0.71 3.15 -10.45
C ILE A 22 0.67 4.51 -9.76
N GLY A 23 1.40 5.48 -10.31
CA GLY A 23 1.44 6.85 -9.81
C GLY A 23 0.72 7.83 -10.73
N PHE A 24 0.10 8.86 -10.15
CA PHE A 24 -0.43 10.00 -10.89
C PHE A 24 0.21 11.30 -10.40
N GLY A 25 0.69 12.12 -11.33
CA GLY A 25 1.29 13.41 -11.00
C GLY A 25 1.58 14.23 -12.25
N ASN A 26 1.48 15.55 -12.13
CA ASN A 26 1.67 16.50 -13.24
C ASN A 26 0.81 16.17 -14.48
N GLY A 27 -0.40 15.66 -14.27
CA GLY A 27 -1.32 15.27 -15.36
C GLY A 27 -0.97 13.96 -16.08
N MET A 28 0.05 13.23 -15.61
CA MET A 28 0.53 11.99 -16.21
C MET A 28 0.35 10.81 -15.27
N VAL A 29 0.02 9.66 -15.84
CA VAL A 29 0.00 8.36 -15.16
C VAL A 29 1.30 7.63 -15.46
N ARG A 30 1.91 7.04 -14.44
CA ARG A 30 3.13 6.24 -14.52
C ARG A 30 2.82 4.84 -14.02
N ILE A 31 3.11 3.83 -14.83
CA ILE A 31 2.91 2.43 -14.49
C ILE A 31 4.28 1.77 -14.48
N ASP A 32 4.68 1.21 -13.35
CA ASP A 32 5.91 0.47 -13.21
C ASP A 32 5.64 -1.02 -13.39
N LEU A 33 6.20 -1.62 -14.43
CA LEU A 33 6.16 -3.06 -14.67
C LEU A 33 7.35 -3.73 -13.99
N PHE A 34 7.13 -4.85 -13.33
CA PHE A 34 8.20 -5.61 -12.69
C PHE A 34 8.28 -7.05 -13.17
N SER A 35 9.45 -7.64 -12.94
CA SER A 35 9.59 -9.08 -12.86
C SER A 35 10.38 -9.49 -11.63
N LEU A 36 10.21 -10.73 -11.19
CA LEU A 36 11.03 -11.32 -10.14
C LEU A 36 12.50 -11.41 -10.59
N SER A 37 13.40 -10.95 -9.72
CA SER A 37 14.84 -10.94 -10.02
C SER A 37 15.46 -12.31 -9.80
N ALA A 38 16.12 -12.87 -10.82
CA ALA A 38 16.93 -14.08 -10.67
C ALA A 38 18.18 -13.85 -9.81
N LEU A 39 18.67 -12.60 -9.74
CA LEU A 39 19.95 -12.24 -9.12
C LEU A 39 19.80 -11.67 -7.72
N ARG A 40 18.68 -11.01 -7.42
CA ARG A 40 18.43 -10.38 -6.12
C ARG A 40 17.39 -11.17 -5.36
N LYS A 41 17.75 -11.60 -4.16
CA LYS A 41 16.91 -12.39 -3.26
C LYS A 41 16.85 -11.72 -1.89
N ASP A 42 15.77 -11.96 -1.16
CA ASP A 42 15.64 -11.57 0.24
C ASP A 42 16.41 -12.51 1.17
N ALA A 43 16.33 -12.25 2.49
CA ALA A 43 16.98 -13.07 3.51
C ALA A 43 16.49 -14.53 3.56
N ASN A 44 15.31 -14.81 3.03
CA ASN A 44 14.70 -16.14 2.97
C ASN A 44 14.98 -16.83 1.62
N GLY A 45 15.71 -16.18 0.71
CA GLY A 45 16.06 -16.71 -0.60
C GLY A 45 14.99 -16.50 -1.68
N HIS A 46 13.92 -15.74 -1.41
CA HIS A 46 12.89 -15.44 -2.40
C HIS A 46 13.34 -14.33 -3.36
N PRO A 47 13.10 -14.46 -4.68
CA PRO A 47 13.35 -13.42 -5.65
C PRO A 47 12.69 -12.08 -5.29
N LEU A 48 13.46 -11.00 -5.35
CA LEU A 48 12.93 -9.65 -5.13
C LEU A 48 12.35 -9.07 -6.43
N PRO A 49 11.24 -8.32 -6.38
CA PRO A 49 10.74 -7.57 -7.53
C PRO A 49 11.80 -6.60 -8.08
N ALA A 50 11.93 -6.56 -9.41
CA ALA A 50 12.79 -5.63 -10.11
C ALA A 50 11.99 -4.93 -11.22
N ILE A 51 11.97 -3.60 -11.21
CA ILE A 51 11.34 -2.79 -12.26
C ILE A 51 12.05 -3.05 -13.59
N ARG A 52 11.27 -3.42 -14.60
CA ARG A 52 11.76 -3.70 -15.96
C ARG A 52 11.48 -2.54 -16.91
N GLN A 53 10.31 -1.91 -16.77
CA GLN A 53 9.89 -0.82 -17.62
C GLN A 53 8.94 0.09 -16.88
N ARG A 54 9.09 1.39 -17.11
CA ARG A 54 8.10 2.39 -16.73
C ARG A 54 7.36 2.83 -17.97
N VAL A 55 6.04 2.72 -17.95
CA VAL A 55 5.15 3.28 -18.97
C VAL A 55 4.62 4.61 -18.43
N VAL A 56 4.77 5.67 -19.21
CA VAL A 56 4.24 7.00 -18.84
C VAL A 56 3.25 7.42 -19.91
N MET A 57 2.04 7.78 -19.50
CA MET A 57 0.96 8.15 -20.41
C MET A 57 0.14 9.31 -19.85
N SER A 58 -0.59 10.00 -20.72
CA SER A 58 -1.54 11.02 -20.30
C SER A 58 -2.77 10.39 -19.63
N LEU A 59 -3.53 11.18 -18.86
CA LEU A 59 -4.78 10.73 -18.27
C LEU A 59 -5.77 10.15 -19.32
N PRO A 60 -6.01 10.80 -20.49
CA PRO A 60 -6.85 10.22 -21.53
C PRO A 60 -6.31 8.88 -22.06
N GLY A 61 -4.99 8.76 -22.25
CA GLY A 61 -4.36 7.51 -22.70
C GLY A 61 -4.60 6.39 -21.70
N PHE A 62 -4.46 6.67 -20.40
CA PHE A 62 -4.74 5.71 -19.33
C PHE A 62 -6.19 5.22 -19.32
N LEU A 63 -7.16 6.13 -19.46
CA LEU A 63 -8.58 5.75 -19.50
C LEU A 63 -8.91 4.87 -20.70
N ALA A 64 -8.31 5.16 -21.87
CA ALA A 64 -8.44 4.32 -23.04
C ALA A 64 -7.82 2.92 -22.82
N SER A 65 -6.63 2.86 -22.22
CA SER A 65 -5.99 1.58 -21.86
C SER A 65 -6.81 0.77 -20.86
N LEU A 66 -7.39 1.41 -19.84
CA LEU A 66 -8.25 0.73 -18.86
C LEU A 66 -9.46 0.07 -19.53
N SER A 67 -10.14 0.80 -20.42
CA SER A 67 -11.28 0.25 -21.17
C SER A 67 -10.87 -0.94 -22.05
N ALA A 68 -9.70 -0.88 -22.68
CA ALA A 68 -9.18 -2.00 -23.48
C ALA A 68 -8.87 -3.23 -22.61
N LEU A 69 -8.26 -3.04 -21.44
CA LEU A 69 -7.97 -4.11 -20.48
C LEU A 69 -9.26 -4.75 -19.93
N GLU A 70 -10.28 -3.94 -19.61
CA GLU A 70 -11.59 -4.45 -19.19
C GLU A 70 -12.29 -5.25 -20.29
N GLY A 71 -12.23 -4.78 -21.54
CA GLY A 71 -12.73 -5.52 -22.69
C GLY A 71 -12.00 -6.84 -22.90
N MET A 72 -10.68 -6.88 -22.68
CA MET A 72 -9.91 -8.13 -22.72
C MET A 72 -10.35 -9.09 -21.61
N ARG A 73 -10.53 -8.61 -20.37
CA ARG A 73 -11.05 -9.43 -19.26
C ARG A 73 -12.38 -10.09 -19.63
N GLN A 74 -13.32 -9.34 -20.17
CA GLN A 74 -14.63 -9.88 -20.59
C GLN A 74 -14.49 -11.00 -21.63
N ARG A 75 -13.55 -10.86 -22.58
CA ARG A 75 -13.28 -11.91 -23.56
C ARG A 75 -12.67 -13.16 -22.92
N LEU A 76 -11.77 -13.00 -21.94
CA LEU A 76 -11.18 -14.12 -21.21
C LEU A 76 -12.21 -14.85 -20.34
N GLU A 77 -13.16 -14.13 -19.73
CA GLU A 77 -14.29 -14.71 -19.00
C GLU A 77 -15.22 -15.48 -19.95
N ALA A 78 -15.58 -14.89 -21.11
CA ALA A 78 -16.41 -15.55 -22.10
C ALA A 78 -15.76 -16.81 -22.70
N ALA A 79 -14.43 -16.83 -22.79
CA ALA A 79 -13.65 -18.00 -23.21
C ALA A 79 -13.49 -19.06 -22.11
N GLY A 80 -13.95 -18.81 -20.88
CA GLY A 80 -13.81 -19.71 -19.74
C GLY A 80 -12.39 -19.80 -19.17
N VAL A 81 -11.49 -18.90 -19.57
CA VAL A 81 -10.09 -18.84 -19.07
C VAL A 81 -10.03 -18.21 -17.68
N LEU A 82 -10.91 -17.24 -17.42
CA LEU A 82 -11.06 -16.61 -16.10
C LEU A 82 -12.40 -17.02 -15.49
N PRO A 83 -12.47 -17.35 -14.18
CA PRO A 83 -13.77 -17.49 -13.52
C PRO A 83 -14.57 -16.20 -13.68
N PRO A 84 -15.90 -16.28 -13.87
CA PRO A 84 -16.74 -15.09 -13.91
C PRO A 84 -16.50 -14.33 -12.61
N ASN A 85 -16.23 -13.02 -12.72
CA ASN A 85 -15.95 -12.15 -11.59
C ASN A 85 -17.09 -12.27 -10.56
N SER A 86 -16.93 -13.14 -9.57
CA SER A 86 -17.75 -13.20 -8.37
C SER A 86 -17.37 -11.95 -7.60
N GLY A 87 -18.02 -10.85 -8.00
CA GLY A 87 -17.76 -9.52 -7.49
C GLY A 87 -17.53 -9.61 -6.00
N MET A 88 -16.34 -9.18 -5.59
CA MET A 88 -15.89 -9.02 -4.21
C MET A 88 -17.10 -8.92 -3.28
N VAL A 89 -17.49 -10.04 -2.67
CA VAL A 89 -18.50 -10.04 -1.61
C VAL A 89 -17.88 -9.15 -0.54
N PRO A 90 -18.46 -7.97 -0.23
CA PRO A 90 -17.95 -7.17 0.86
C PRO A 90 -17.90 -8.08 2.09
N PRO A 91 -16.82 -8.05 2.91
CA PRO A 91 -16.85 -8.76 4.17
C PRO A 91 -18.16 -8.40 4.88
N PRO A 92 -18.91 -9.38 5.43
CA PRO A 92 -20.16 -9.08 6.12
C PRO A 92 -19.86 -8.02 7.18
N ALA A 93 -20.56 -6.88 7.09
CA ALA A 93 -20.47 -5.84 8.09
C ALA A 93 -20.67 -6.49 9.48
N PRO A 94 -19.86 -6.15 10.49
CA PRO A 94 -20.06 -6.70 11.83
C PRO A 94 -21.49 -6.35 12.27
N ALA A 95 -22.26 -7.38 12.61
CA ALA A 95 -23.62 -7.22 13.11
C ALA A 95 -23.62 -6.24 14.29
N PRO A 96 -24.65 -5.38 14.43
CA PRO A 96 -24.75 -4.50 15.59
C PRO A 96 -24.81 -5.37 16.84
N ALA A 97 -23.82 -5.20 17.73
CA ALA A 97 -23.79 -5.85 19.02
C ALA A 97 -25.08 -5.51 19.77
N ALA A 98 -25.88 -6.55 20.05
CA ALA A 98 -26.99 -6.43 20.97
C ALA A 98 -26.48 -5.89 22.33
N PRO A 99 -27.26 -5.05 23.04
CA PRO A 99 -26.82 -4.44 24.28
C PRO A 99 -26.49 -5.53 25.30
N ALA A 100 -25.25 -5.51 25.78
CA ALA A 100 -24.78 -6.39 26.85
C ALA A 100 -25.68 -6.23 28.08
N PHE A 101 -26.43 -7.28 28.40
CA PHE A 101 -27.05 -7.42 29.70
C PHE A 101 -25.95 -7.42 30.77
N GLN A 102 -26.15 -6.56 31.76
CA GLN A 102 -25.26 -6.24 32.86
C GLN A 102 -24.84 -7.51 33.61
N SER A 103 -23.53 -7.75 33.74
CA SER A 103 -23.00 -8.74 34.68
C SER A 103 -22.96 -8.13 36.10
N PRO A 104 -23.35 -8.88 37.15
CA PRO A 104 -23.46 -8.36 38.50
C PRO A 104 -22.09 -8.10 39.14
N VAL A 105 -22.07 -7.06 39.97
CA VAL A 105 -20.96 -6.55 40.78
C VAL A 105 -20.35 -7.63 41.70
N PRO A 106 -19.03 -7.90 41.65
CA PRO A 106 -18.29 -8.46 42.77
C PRO A 106 -17.76 -7.36 43.70
N ALA A 107 -17.86 -7.60 45.01
CA ALA A 107 -17.57 -6.69 46.12
C ALA A 107 -16.10 -6.19 46.17
N PRO A 108 -15.84 -5.00 46.76
CA PRO A 108 -14.51 -4.40 46.78
C PRO A 108 -13.63 -5.01 47.89
N ILE A 109 -12.50 -5.59 47.50
CA ILE A 109 -11.40 -5.94 48.41
C ILE A 109 -10.55 -4.68 48.61
N GLN A 110 -10.57 -4.12 49.82
CA GLN A 110 -9.80 -2.93 50.22
C GLN A 110 -8.35 -3.32 50.55
N PRO A 111 -7.33 -2.64 50.01
CA PRO A 111 -5.99 -2.62 50.58
C PRO A 111 -5.86 -1.49 51.61
N ALA A 112 -5.35 -1.82 52.80
CA ALA A 112 -5.16 -0.90 53.92
C ALA A 112 -4.11 0.20 53.64
N SER A 113 -4.44 1.43 54.04
CA SER A 113 -3.54 2.60 54.05
C SER A 113 -2.55 2.57 55.23
N PRO A 114 -1.34 3.14 55.06
CA PRO A 114 -0.65 3.82 56.15
C PRO A 114 -0.72 5.36 56.00
N THR A 115 -0.98 6.01 57.14
CA THR A 115 -1.32 7.43 57.36
C THR A 115 -0.09 8.37 57.32
N GLY A 116 -0.27 9.62 56.85
CA GLY A 116 0.75 10.67 56.50
C GLY A 116 1.52 11.34 57.67
N PRO A 117 2.01 12.63 57.58
CA PRO A 117 1.32 13.79 56.97
C PRO A 117 2.16 14.89 56.25
N SER A 118 1.43 15.79 55.54
CA SER A 118 1.66 17.22 55.22
C SER A 118 3.02 17.66 54.60
N THR A 119 3.07 18.38 53.47
CA THR A 119 2.85 19.84 53.40
C THR A 119 2.94 20.36 51.94
N GLY A 120 1.99 21.21 51.52
CA GLY A 120 2.27 22.39 50.67
C GLY A 120 1.94 22.34 49.16
N PRO A 121 1.60 23.49 48.52
CA PRO A 121 0.86 23.54 47.25
C PRO A 121 1.62 24.15 46.04
N ALA A 122 1.09 23.90 44.82
CA ALA A 122 1.24 24.64 43.54
C ALA A 122 2.68 24.76 42.97
N THR A 123 3.04 24.82 41.68
CA THR A 123 2.47 25.28 40.39
C THR A 123 3.44 24.74 39.29
N PRO A 124 3.10 24.69 37.99
CA PRO A 124 3.94 24.09 36.93
C PRO A 124 4.93 25.10 36.31
N ALA A 125 6.11 24.64 35.84
CA ALA A 125 7.01 25.47 35.02
C ALA A 125 7.96 24.64 34.13
N SER A 126 8.11 25.15 32.91
CA SER A 126 8.87 24.70 31.74
C SER A 126 10.36 24.38 31.95
N PRO A 127 10.99 23.59 31.05
CA PRO A 127 12.43 23.34 31.09
C PRO A 127 13.24 24.47 30.42
N PRO A 128 14.32 24.98 31.03
CA PRO A 128 15.34 25.75 30.35
C PRO A 128 16.63 24.94 30.17
N GLY A 129 17.29 25.09 29.02
CA GLY A 129 18.69 24.64 28.91
C GLY A 129 19.23 24.45 27.50
N ARG A 130 19.50 25.54 26.78
CA ARG A 130 20.50 25.55 25.69
C ARG A 130 21.65 26.46 26.11
N PRO A 131 22.90 25.97 26.14
CA PRO A 131 24.06 26.85 26.08
C PRO A 131 24.98 26.57 24.88
N ARG A 132 25.23 27.69 24.18
CA ARG A 132 26.46 28.17 23.51
C ARG A 132 27.17 27.34 22.43
N SER A 133 27.20 27.95 21.24
CA SER A 133 28.19 27.80 20.18
C SER A 133 29.60 28.23 20.61
N PRO A 134 30.67 27.64 20.06
CA PRO A 134 31.97 28.29 19.94
C PRO A 134 32.19 28.82 18.52
N ASN A 135 32.65 30.06 18.45
CA ASN A 135 33.14 30.74 17.26
C ASN A 135 34.56 30.22 16.97
N PHE A 136 34.84 29.75 15.75
CA PHE A 136 36.21 29.57 15.24
C PHE A 136 36.35 30.51 14.04
N GLY A 137 37.38 31.37 14.09
CA GLY A 137 37.62 32.46 13.15
C GLY A 137 38.11 32.03 11.77
#